data_AF-A0AAU5T600-F1
#
_entry.id   AF-A0AAU5T600-F1
#
_cell.length_a   1.000
_cell.length_b   1.000
_cell.length_c   1.000
_cell.angle_alpha   90.00
_cell.angle_beta   90.00
_cell.angle_gamma   90.00
#
_symmetry.space_group_name_H-M   'P 1'
#
loop_
_entity.id
_entity.type
_entity.pdbx_description
1 polymer ?
#
loop_
_entity_poly.entity_id
_entity_poly.type
_entity_poly.pdbx_seq_one_letter_code
_entity_poly.pdbx_strand_id
1 'polypeptide(L)'
;MAIKKATIQQQVAEAIARINPADRPIVTIQAIAGPSVWLMSMLGLIGQMFLTYYFVTVTEQAVVLHKASRMSNRPQEIVFAIPPAQAVGAVTEVKRNAVWSSFRFQLPGQEKPTRMNVHRLWRNEMDQVIGLLTSQSQPVA
;
A
#
# COMPACT_ATOMS: atom_id res chain seq x y z
N MET A 1 -6.31 4.43 18.53
CA MET A 1 -5.55 4.13 17.29
C MET A 1 -5.94 2.78 16.68
N ALA A 2 -6.06 1.70 17.46
CA ALA A 2 -6.48 0.39 16.96
C ALA A 2 -7.89 0.40 16.35
N ILE A 3 -8.87 1.00 17.02
CA ILE A 3 -10.26 1.11 16.51
C ILE A 3 -10.30 1.82 15.15
N LYS A 4 -9.63 2.97 15.01
CA LYS A 4 -9.55 3.71 13.73
C LYS A 4 -8.93 2.87 12.60
N LYS A 5 -7.89 2.08 12.91
CA LYS A 5 -7.23 1.20 11.93
C LYS A 5 -8.13 0.04 11.51
N ALA A 6 -8.79 -0.62 12.45
CA ALA A 6 -9.74 -1.68 12.18
C ALA A 6 -10.92 -1.18 11.33
N THR A 7 -11.45 0.01 11.63
CA THR A 7 -12.48 0.65 10.81
C THR A 7 -12.01 0.90 9.38
N ILE A 8 -10.77 1.35 9.18
CA ILE A 8 -10.20 1.53 7.83
C ILE A 8 -10.11 0.17 7.11
N GLN A 9 -9.57 -0.85 7.77
CA GLN A 9 -9.45 -2.19 7.18
C GLN A 9 -10.82 -2.76 6.79
N GLN A 10 -11.83 -2.57 7.63
CA GLN A 10 -13.21 -2.94 7.33
C GLN A 10 -13.76 -2.18 6.12
N GLN A 11 -13.60 -0.87 6.04
CA GLN A 11 -14.07 -0.07 4.90
C GLN A 11 -13.40 -0.48 3.59
N VAL A 12 -12.11 -0.83 3.63
CA VAL A 12 -11.38 -1.33 2.46
C VAL A 12 -11.88 -2.73 2.07
N ALA A 13 -12.12 -3.61 3.04
CA ALA A 13 -12.69 -4.93 2.79
C ALA A 13 -14.08 -4.84 2.15
N GLU A 14 -14.93 -3.96 2.65
CA GLU A 14 -16.26 -3.68 2.08
C GLU A 14 -16.17 -3.07 0.66
N ALA A 15 -15.13 -2.30 0.36
CA ALA A 15 -14.89 -1.78 -0.98
C ALA A 15 -14.47 -2.89 -1.96
N ILE A 16 -13.58 -3.80 -1.52
CA ILE A 16 -13.16 -4.96 -2.32
C ILE A 16 -14.34 -5.90 -2.58
N ALA A 17 -15.10 -6.25 -1.53
CA ALA A 17 -16.24 -7.16 -1.64
C ALA A 17 -17.36 -6.65 -2.57
N ARG A 18 -17.52 -5.32 -2.69
CA ARG A 18 -18.47 -4.72 -3.66
C ARG A 18 -18.07 -4.94 -5.12
N ILE A 19 -16.78 -5.10 -5.39
CA ILE A 19 -16.25 -5.27 -6.75
C ILE A 19 -16.08 -6.76 -7.07
N ASN A 20 -15.55 -7.52 -6.11
CA ASN A 20 -15.40 -8.97 -6.20
C ASN A 20 -15.78 -9.61 -4.86
N PRO A 21 -17.03 -10.09 -4.71
CA PRO A 21 -17.51 -10.69 -3.45
C PRO A 21 -16.75 -11.95 -3.03
N ALA A 22 -16.07 -12.63 -3.96
CA ALA A 22 -15.30 -13.83 -3.67
C ALA A 22 -13.89 -13.54 -3.17
N ASP A 23 -13.38 -12.31 -3.35
CA ASP A 23 -12.02 -11.95 -2.97
C ASP A 23 -11.94 -11.51 -1.50
N ARG A 24 -10.96 -12.05 -0.77
CA ARG A 24 -10.80 -11.81 0.67
C ARG A 24 -9.50 -11.07 0.97
N PRO A 25 -9.56 -9.93 1.68
CA PRO A 25 -8.36 -9.24 2.14
C PRO A 25 -7.58 -10.09 3.16
N ILE A 26 -6.30 -10.30 2.91
CA ILE A 26 -5.36 -10.94 3.85
C ILE A 26 -4.75 -9.88 4.76
N VAL A 27 -4.22 -8.81 4.17
CA VAL A 27 -3.60 -7.70 4.90
C VAL A 27 -3.79 -6.39 4.14
N THR A 28 -4.03 -5.31 4.88
CA THR A 28 -4.16 -3.96 4.31
C THR A 28 -3.27 -2.99 5.07
N ILE A 29 -2.55 -2.14 4.33
CA ILE A 29 -1.80 -1.00 4.85
C ILE A 29 -2.25 0.29 4.20
N GLN A 30 -1.98 1.41 4.89
CA GLN A 30 -1.95 2.72 4.26
C GLN A 30 -0.52 3.12 3.92
N ALA A 31 -0.30 3.53 2.67
CA ALA A 31 0.96 4.04 2.17
C ALA A 31 0.78 5.42 1.53
N ILE A 32 1.83 6.23 1.62
CA ILE A 32 1.91 7.53 0.97
C ILE A 32 2.93 7.43 -0.16
N ALA A 33 2.44 7.46 -1.41
CA ALA A 33 3.26 7.51 -2.60
C ALA A 33 3.70 8.94 -2.90
N GLY A 34 5.00 9.11 -3.13
CA GLY A 34 5.60 10.40 -3.46
C GLY A 34 7.09 10.46 -3.12
N PRO A 35 7.77 11.57 -3.49
CA PRO A 35 9.14 11.84 -3.02
C PRO A 35 9.20 11.83 -1.48
N SER A 36 10.41 11.66 -0.92
CA SER A 36 10.57 11.40 0.52
C SER A 36 9.85 12.45 1.38
N VAL A 37 9.23 12.04 2.49
CA VAL A 37 8.46 12.92 3.39
C VAL A 37 9.28 14.12 3.88
N TRP A 38 10.59 13.95 4.01
CA TRP A 38 11.52 15.00 4.38
C TRP A 38 11.76 16.05 3.27
N LEU A 39 11.90 15.63 2.01
CA LEU A 39 12.01 16.55 0.86
C LEU A 39 10.74 17.39 0.70
N MET A 40 9.59 16.85 1.12
CA MET A 40 8.31 17.57 1.08
C MET A 40 8.19 18.68 2.13
N SER A 41 8.78 18.51 3.32
CA SER A 41 8.80 19.57 4.34
C SER A 41 9.50 20.85 3.84
N MET A 42 10.37 20.73 2.83
CA MET A 42 11.03 21.87 2.18
C MET A 42 10.18 22.53 1.08
N LEU A 43 9.21 21.84 0.48
CA LEU A 43 8.46 22.30 -0.71
C LEU A 43 7.10 22.94 -0.39
N GLY A 44 6.75 23.08 0.90
CA GLY A 44 5.51 23.75 1.34
C GLY A 44 4.22 23.10 0.82
N LEU A 45 3.15 23.90 0.68
CA LEU A 45 1.82 23.48 0.22
C LEU A 45 1.84 22.82 -1.18
N ILE A 46 2.80 23.18 -2.04
CA ILE A 46 2.94 22.63 -3.40
C ILE A 46 3.38 21.16 -3.35
N GLY A 47 4.27 20.82 -2.43
CA GLY A 47 4.74 19.44 -2.23
C GLY A 47 3.61 18.46 -1.85
N GLN A 48 2.56 18.96 -1.19
CA GLN A 48 1.41 18.11 -0.84
C GLN A 48 0.63 17.66 -2.08
N MET A 49 0.57 18.43 -3.17
CA MET A 49 -0.20 18.05 -4.36
C MET A 49 0.32 16.77 -5.03
N PHE A 50 1.61 16.46 -4.86
CA PHE A 50 2.24 15.26 -5.44
C PHE A 50 2.04 13.99 -4.61
N LEU A 51 1.35 14.07 -3.47
CA LEU A 51 1.09 12.90 -2.65
C LEU A 51 -0.12 12.13 -3.13
N THR A 52 0.06 10.84 -3.31
CA THR A 52 -1.07 9.93 -3.46
C THR A 52 -1.12 9.00 -2.26
N TYR A 53 -2.25 9.00 -1.57
CA TYR A 53 -2.48 8.08 -0.46
C TYR A 53 -3.09 6.83 -1.06
N TYR A 54 -2.51 5.68 -0.73
CA TYR A 54 -3.01 4.39 -1.14
C TYR A 54 -3.39 3.55 0.07
N PHE A 55 -4.49 2.80 -0.05
CA PHE A 55 -4.64 1.56 0.68
C PHE A 55 -4.09 0.45 -0.21
N VAL A 56 -3.03 -0.21 0.26
CA VAL A 56 -2.42 -1.36 -0.41
C VAL A 56 -2.91 -2.60 0.32
N THR A 57 -3.63 -3.45 -0.39
CA THR A 57 -4.24 -4.66 0.15
C THR A 57 -3.74 -5.87 -0.61
N VAL A 58 -3.18 -6.83 0.10
CA VAL A 58 -2.95 -8.17 -0.45
C VAL A 58 -4.20 -8.98 -0.16
N THR A 59 -4.80 -9.52 -1.22
CA THR A 59 -5.96 -10.41 -1.16
C THR A 59 -5.56 -11.83 -1.54
N GLU A 60 -6.50 -12.76 -1.47
CA GLU A 60 -6.29 -14.13 -1.96
C GLU A 60 -6.02 -14.16 -3.48
N GLN A 61 -6.51 -13.17 -4.23
CA GLN A 61 -6.44 -13.17 -5.70
C GLN A 61 -5.45 -12.16 -6.29
N ALA A 62 -5.12 -11.06 -5.59
CA ALA A 62 -4.30 -9.99 -6.15
C ALA A 62 -3.70 -9.05 -5.08
N VAL A 63 -2.81 -8.17 -5.52
CA VAL A 63 -2.48 -6.95 -4.78
C VAL A 63 -3.32 -5.80 -5.33
N VAL A 64 -4.21 -5.29 -4.50
CA VAL A 64 -5.16 -4.23 -4.86
C VAL A 64 -4.72 -2.90 -4.24
N LEU A 65 -4.68 -1.86 -5.05
CA LEU A 65 -4.40 -0.50 -4.59
C LEU A 65 -5.64 0.37 -4.79
N HIS A 66 -6.22 0.83 -3.69
CA HIS A 66 -7.23 1.88 -3.70
C HIS A 66 -6.57 3.23 -3.46
N LYS A 67 -7.00 4.28 -4.17
CA LYS A 67 -6.73 5.64 -3.68
C LYS A 67 -7.47 5.86 -2.36
N ALA A 68 -6.82 6.56 -1.44
CA ALA A 68 -7.43 7.01 -0.21
C ALA A 68 -7.74 8.51 -0.32
N SER A 69 -8.97 8.88 0.02
CA SER A 69 -9.38 10.29 0.05
C SER A 69 -8.54 11.05 1.06
N ARG A 70 -7.99 12.20 0.66
CA ARG A 70 -7.20 13.07 1.54
C ARG A 70 -8.04 13.72 2.64
N MET A 71 -9.32 13.95 2.36
CA MET A 71 -10.24 14.62 3.28
C MET A 71 -10.87 13.64 4.27
N SER A 72 -11.37 12.50 3.79
CA SER A 72 -12.15 11.57 4.61
C SER A 72 -11.38 10.31 5.00
N ASN A 73 -10.19 10.08 4.42
CA ASN A 73 -9.38 8.88 4.61
C ASN A 73 -10.13 7.57 4.31
N ARG A 74 -11.12 7.63 3.40
CA ARG A 74 -11.90 6.48 2.93
C ARG A 74 -11.34 5.95 1.60
N PRO A 75 -11.51 4.65 1.32
CA PRO A 75 -11.16 4.09 0.00
C PRO A 75 -12.03 4.73 -1.07
N GLN A 76 -11.40 5.07 -2.19
CA GLN A 76 -12.02 5.59 -3.40
C GLN A 76 -11.97 4.52 -4.48
N GLU A 77 -11.50 4.84 -5.68
CA GLU A 77 -11.34 3.89 -6.77
C GLU A 77 -10.16 2.93 -6.57
N ILE A 78 -10.31 1.71 -7.10
CA ILE A 78 -9.17 0.82 -7.36
C ILE A 78 -8.43 1.39 -8.57
N VAL A 79 -7.16 1.72 -8.38
CA VAL A 79 -6.28 2.17 -9.47
C VAL A 79 -5.42 1.06 -10.03
N PHE A 80 -5.15 0.02 -9.23
CA PHE A 80 -4.38 -1.14 -9.67
C PHE A 80 -4.91 -2.40 -9.00
N ALA A 81 -5.04 -3.46 -9.79
CA ALA A 81 -5.21 -4.83 -9.32
C ALA A 81 -4.11 -5.66 -9.98
N ILE A 82 -3.11 -6.06 -9.21
CA ILE A 82 -1.88 -6.68 -9.69
C ILE A 82 -1.96 -8.17 -9.37
N PRO A 83 -2.00 -9.06 -10.39
CA PRO A 83 -2.02 -10.49 -10.16
C PRO A 83 -0.77 -10.96 -9.39
N PRO A 84 -0.84 -12.04 -8.59
CA PRO A 84 0.26 -12.51 -7.77
C PRO A 84 1.56 -12.68 -8.55
N ALA A 85 1.49 -13.29 -9.75
CA ALA A 85 2.63 -13.49 -10.63
C ALA A 85 3.37 -12.19 -11.02
N GLN A 86 2.66 -11.06 -11.12
CA GLN A 86 3.25 -9.75 -11.41
C GLN A 86 3.70 -9.00 -10.14
N ALA A 87 3.16 -9.38 -8.98
CA ALA A 87 3.48 -8.76 -7.71
C ALA A 87 4.78 -9.30 -7.10
N VAL A 88 5.23 -10.50 -7.52
CA VAL A 88 6.51 -11.08 -7.11
C VAL A 88 7.66 -10.14 -7.51
N GLY A 89 8.49 -9.77 -6.52
CA GLY A 89 9.63 -8.88 -6.75
C GLY A 89 9.25 -7.42 -7.01
N ALA A 90 7.97 -7.05 -6.98
CA ALA A 90 7.54 -5.66 -7.15
C ALA A 90 8.00 -4.75 -5.99
N VAL A 91 8.30 -5.34 -4.83
CA VAL A 91 8.82 -4.63 -3.66
C VAL A 91 10.34 -4.65 -3.64
N THR A 92 10.96 -3.46 -3.55
CA THR A 92 12.41 -3.29 -3.42
C THR A 92 12.76 -2.23 -2.36
N GLU A 93 14.04 -2.08 -2.02
CA GLU A 93 14.57 -1.02 -1.13
C GLU A 93 13.80 -0.80 0.19
N VAL A 94 13.50 -1.88 0.93
CA VAL A 94 12.79 -1.79 2.21
C VAL A 94 13.68 -1.11 3.26
N LYS A 95 13.19 -0.02 3.86
CA LYS A 95 13.84 0.72 4.95
C LYS A 95 12.88 0.89 6.12
N ARG A 96 13.27 0.37 7.29
CA ARG A 96 12.52 0.50 8.54
C ARG A 96 13.14 1.62 9.38
N ASN A 97 12.46 2.75 9.48
CA ASN A 97 12.89 3.85 10.36
C ASN A 97 11.90 4.06 11.51
N ALA A 98 12.30 4.80 12.54
CA ALA A 98 11.58 4.94 13.81
C ALA A 98 10.09 5.32 13.66
N VAL A 99 9.77 6.31 12.81
CA VAL A 99 8.39 6.79 12.61
C VAL A 99 7.85 6.42 11.23
N TRP A 100 8.63 6.69 10.19
CA TRP A 100 8.25 6.46 8.80
C TRP A 100 9.15 5.41 8.17
N SER A 101 8.61 4.24 7.90
CA SER A 101 9.26 3.25 7.06
C SER A 101 9.01 3.58 5.59
N SER A 102 9.80 3.02 4.69
CA SER A 102 9.55 3.16 3.25
C SER A 102 10.00 1.94 2.49
N PHE A 103 9.36 1.67 1.37
CA PHE A 103 9.82 0.70 0.37
C PHE A 103 9.56 1.26 -1.03
N ARG A 104 10.13 0.64 -2.04
CA ARG A 104 9.84 0.91 -3.45
C ARG A 104 8.88 -0.14 -3.97
N PHE A 105 7.89 0.29 -4.73
CA PHE A 105 6.90 -0.58 -5.33
C PHE A 105 6.79 -0.31 -6.82
N GLN A 106 6.98 -1.34 -7.64
CA GLN A 106 6.84 -1.25 -9.09
C GLN A 106 5.36 -1.26 -9.45
N LEU A 107 4.81 -0.06 -9.71
CA LEU A 107 3.43 0.07 -10.18
C LEU A 107 3.35 -0.22 -11.68
N PRO A 108 2.26 -0.86 -12.16
CA PRO A 108 2.02 -1.05 -13.59
C PRO A 108 2.04 0.29 -14.34
N GLY A 109 2.72 0.31 -15.50
CA GLY A 109 2.82 1.50 -16.35
C GLY A 109 3.76 2.60 -15.85
N GLN A 110 4.43 2.43 -14.71
CA GLN A 110 5.47 3.35 -14.24
C GLN A 110 6.85 2.86 -14.66
N GLU A 111 7.67 3.72 -15.25
CA GLU A 111 9.05 3.36 -15.63
C GLU A 111 9.95 3.09 -14.41
N LYS A 112 9.70 3.79 -13.29
CA LYS A 112 10.52 3.73 -12.08
C LYS A 112 9.69 3.26 -10.88
N PRO A 113 10.29 2.48 -9.97
CA PRO A 113 9.63 2.08 -8.73
C PRO A 113 9.18 3.28 -7.89
N THR A 114 7.90 3.27 -7.52
CA THR A 114 7.27 4.31 -6.72
C THR A 114 7.65 4.14 -5.26
N ARG A 115 8.10 5.22 -4.60
CA ARG A 115 8.38 5.18 -3.16
C ARG A 115 7.08 5.21 -2.37
N MET A 116 6.88 4.19 -1.54
CA MET A 116 5.77 4.04 -0.61
C MET A 116 6.27 4.32 0.80
N ASN A 117 5.74 5.36 1.46
CA ASN A 117 6.05 5.69 2.84
C ASN A 117 4.95 5.19 3.77
N VAL A 118 5.32 4.52 4.85
CA VAL A 118 4.39 3.84 5.77
C VAL A 118 4.66 4.30 7.20
N HIS A 119 3.62 4.82 7.86
CA HIS A 119 3.72 5.23 9.26
C HIS A 119 3.84 4.01 10.18
N ARG A 120 4.54 4.14 11.32
CA ARG A 120 4.74 3.06 12.31
C ARG A 120 3.46 2.35 12.77
N LEU A 121 2.30 3.01 12.65
CA LEU A 121 0.98 2.43 12.94
C LEU A 121 0.67 1.19 12.09
N TRP A 122 1.24 1.11 10.88
CA TRP A 122 1.03 0.05 9.89
C TRP A 122 2.28 -0.81 9.70
N ARG A 123 3.30 -0.71 10.58
CA ARG A 123 4.58 -1.40 10.36
C ARG A 123 4.43 -2.92 10.36
N ASN A 124 3.66 -3.46 11.29
CA ASN A 124 3.47 -4.92 11.39
C ASN A 124 2.82 -5.49 10.12
N GLU A 125 1.81 -4.80 9.61
CA GLU A 125 1.12 -5.17 8.37
C GLU A 125 1.99 -4.91 7.14
N MET A 126 2.84 -3.87 7.16
CA MET A 126 3.84 -3.65 6.12
C MET A 126 4.80 -4.83 6.05
N ASP A 127 5.27 -5.33 7.20
CA ASP A 127 6.14 -6.50 7.24
C ASP A 127 5.44 -7.76 6.71
N GLN A 128 4.14 -7.93 6.99
CA GLN A 128 3.33 -9.00 6.40
C GLN A 128 3.17 -8.85 4.88
N VAL A 129 2.85 -7.64 4.39
CA VAL A 129 2.77 -7.34 2.95
C VAL A 129 4.09 -7.68 2.28
N ILE A 130 5.22 -7.20 2.81
CA ILE A 130 6.54 -7.47 2.25
C ILE A 130 6.79 -8.98 2.24
N GLY A 131 6.55 -9.66 3.36
CA GLY A 131 6.70 -11.11 3.46
C GLY A 131 5.89 -11.85 2.39
N LEU A 132 4.62 -11.51 2.20
CA LEU A 132 3.78 -12.15 1.18
C LEU A 132 4.27 -11.90 -0.24
N LEU A 133 4.81 -10.71 -0.53
CA LEU A 133 5.25 -10.33 -1.88
C LEU A 133 6.69 -10.77 -2.20
N THR A 134 7.49 -11.11 -1.19
CA THR A 134 8.85 -11.64 -1.37
C THR A 134 8.93 -13.15 -1.14
N SER A 135 8.07 -13.75 -0.32
CA SER A 135 8.08 -15.20 -0.04
C SER A 135 7.36 -16.03 -1.10
N GLN A 136 6.51 -15.43 -1.95
CA GLN A 136 6.02 -16.09 -3.18
C GLN A 136 7.14 -16.49 -4.15
N SER A 137 8.41 -16.12 -3.87
CA SER A 137 9.60 -16.52 -4.60
C SER A 137 10.16 -17.90 -4.24
N GLN A 138 9.51 -18.71 -3.38
CA GLN A 138 9.90 -20.11 -3.19
C GLN A 138 9.01 -21.04 -4.03
N PRO A 139 9.51 -21.56 -5.17
CA PRO A 139 8.97 -22.80 -5.69
C PRO A 139 9.25 -23.88 -4.64
N VAL A 140 8.20 -24.57 -4.20
CA VAL A 140 8.34 -25.83 -3.48
C VAL A 140 9.06 -26.78 -4.43
N ALA A 141 10.26 -27.20 -4.03
CA ALA A 141 11.04 -28.22 -4.74
C ALA A 141 10.37 -29.60 -4.62
#